data_AF-A2EDX3-F1
#
_entry.id   AF-A2EDX3-F1
#
_cell.length_a   1.000
_cell.length_b   1.000
_cell.length_c   1.000
_cell.angle_alpha   90.00
_cell.angle_beta   90.00
_cell.angle_gamma   90.00
#
_symmetry.space_group_name_H-M   'P 1'
#
loop_
_entity.id
_entity.type
_entity.pdbx_description
1 polymer ?
#
loop_
_entity_poly.entity_id
_entity_poly.type
_entity_poly.pdbx_seq_one_letter_code
_entity_poly.pdbx_strand_id
1 'polypeptide(L)'
;METMYLSKENGGLSNVTLLPYLEGLMKDKENTVTFSNLNDKFGGHITLKRSSFTVAATVGTICGYPYLDESFYEKMHCLPSILHDFGYELHMIKGTSITDWGVGRMFAAHHFDNLTLKDDIVPNTKENWLNDHLTWMKYREDLDKLGKLNKPFYSHFFTLDSHEPGMKCPYCPKDGTVQENAVRCVDNHVKSFMEWAKDQSWYNNTLFVLVGDHLVRGFGYKERAEANHYSRRSVNIFYHSEIKPLKATNREYSILDYFPTILAAAGFKIKKDQLGVGVNLFSNKKTKLEEYGLDTLQTNLESTIKFYNEIVLGKPKECRFNEPCIDVKITQMI
;
A
#
# COMPACT_ATOMS: atom_id res chain seq x y z
N MET A 1 -4.16 7.30 -0.09
CA MET A 1 -5.36 7.77 -0.85
C MET A 1 -6.60 7.05 -0.36
N GLU A 2 -7.68 7.77 -0.05
CA GLU A 2 -8.90 7.20 0.56
C GLU A 2 -10.18 7.55 -0.21
N THR A 3 -11.20 6.70 -0.08
CA THR A 3 -12.45 6.77 -0.85
C THR A 3 -13.30 7.98 -0.51
N MET A 4 -13.13 8.60 0.67
CA MET A 4 -13.89 9.80 1.02
C MET A 4 -13.58 11.00 0.11
N TYR A 5 -12.43 10.98 -0.57
CA TYR A 5 -12.05 11.98 -1.57
C TYR A 5 -12.84 11.87 -2.88
N LEU A 6 -13.50 10.74 -3.13
CA LEU A 6 -14.38 10.56 -4.29
C LEU A 6 -15.64 11.43 -4.16
N SER A 7 -16.38 11.56 -5.26
CA SER A 7 -17.65 12.26 -5.24
C SER A 7 -18.72 11.48 -4.45
N LYS A 8 -19.69 12.18 -3.86
CA LYS A 8 -20.84 11.56 -3.18
C LYS A 8 -21.64 10.60 -4.08
N GLU A 9 -21.71 10.91 -5.37
CA GLU A 9 -22.34 10.07 -6.38
C GLU A 9 -21.67 8.68 -6.42
N ASN A 10 -20.34 8.64 -6.40
CA ASN A 10 -19.57 7.41 -6.57
C ASN A 10 -19.12 6.75 -5.25
N GLY A 11 -19.62 7.21 -4.10
CA GLY A 11 -19.36 6.57 -2.80
C GLY A 11 -18.34 7.27 -1.91
N GLY A 12 -17.94 8.49 -2.23
CA GLY A 12 -17.15 9.35 -1.34
C GLY A 12 -17.98 10.34 -0.53
N LEU A 13 -17.31 11.36 0.02
CA LEU A 13 -17.92 12.43 0.83
C LEU A 13 -17.77 13.83 0.23
N SER A 14 -17.13 13.94 -0.93
CA SER A 14 -16.84 15.24 -1.54
C SER A 14 -17.93 15.63 -2.53
N ASN A 15 -18.34 16.91 -2.53
CA ASN A 15 -19.33 17.41 -3.50
C ASN A 15 -18.74 17.40 -4.93
N VAL A 16 -17.46 17.78 -5.03
CA VAL A 16 -16.62 17.61 -6.21
C VAL A 16 -15.50 16.66 -5.81
N THR A 17 -15.23 15.64 -6.62
CA THR A 17 -14.14 14.69 -6.34
C THR A 17 -12.79 15.42 -6.25
N LEU A 18 -11.96 15.03 -5.29
CA LEU A 18 -10.56 15.45 -5.23
C LEU A 18 -9.66 14.54 -6.09
N LEU A 19 -10.23 13.48 -6.67
CA LEU A 19 -9.55 12.45 -7.44
C LEU A 19 -10.18 12.30 -8.83
N PRO A 20 -10.31 13.36 -9.64
CA PRO A 20 -11.02 13.29 -10.91
C PRO A 20 -10.45 12.26 -11.88
N TYR A 21 -9.12 12.08 -11.92
CA TYR A 21 -8.51 11.09 -12.78
C TYR A 21 -8.71 9.67 -12.27
N LEU A 22 -8.40 9.39 -11.00
CA LEU A 22 -8.60 8.05 -10.43
C LEU A 22 -10.07 7.65 -10.44
N GLU A 23 -10.99 8.56 -10.11
CA GLU A 23 -12.44 8.29 -10.19
C GLU A 23 -12.87 8.01 -11.64
N GLY A 24 -12.28 8.71 -12.62
CA GLY A 24 -12.44 8.42 -14.04
C GLY A 24 -11.99 7.00 -14.41
N LEU A 25 -10.80 6.58 -13.97
CA LEU A 25 -10.31 5.21 -14.17
C LEU A 25 -11.24 4.18 -13.54
N MET A 26 -11.75 4.43 -12.32
CA MET A 26 -12.68 3.51 -11.65
C MET A 26 -14.00 3.32 -12.42
N LYS A 27 -14.42 4.32 -13.21
CA LYS A 27 -15.62 4.26 -14.07
C LYS A 27 -15.39 3.48 -15.36
N ASP A 28 -14.16 3.37 -15.84
CA ASP A 28 -13.80 2.52 -16.99
C ASP A 28 -13.83 1.03 -16.59
N LYS A 29 -15.02 0.43 -16.60
CA LYS A 29 -15.22 -0.99 -16.21
C LYS A 29 -14.65 -1.99 -17.21
N GLU A 30 -14.31 -1.54 -18.43
CA GLU A 30 -13.69 -2.40 -19.44
C GLU A 30 -12.25 -2.73 -19.04
N ASN A 31 -11.48 -1.71 -18.66
CA ASN A 31 -10.05 -1.87 -18.33
C ASN A 31 -9.74 -1.93 -16.83
N THR A 32 -10.68 -1.48 -15.98
CA THR A 32 -10.44 -1.36 -14.53
C THR A 32 -11.27 -2.36 -13.72
N VAL A 33 -10.60 -3.01 -12.77
CA VAL A 33 -11.23 -3.73 -11.67
C VAL A 33 -11.05 -2.95 -10.37
N THR A 34 -12.16 -2.76 -9.65
CA THR A 34 -12.21 -2.16 -8.32
C THR A 34 -13.03 -3.07 -7.41
N PHE A 35 -12.55 -3.34 -6.21
CA PHE A 35 -13.29 -4.06 -5.19
C PHE A 35 -13.99 -3.08 -4.25
N SER A 36 -15.23 -3.36 -3.86
CA SER A 36 -16.06 -2.47 -3.06
C SER A 36 -16.75 -3.22 -1.93
N ASN A 37 -16.77 -2.60 -0.75
CA ASN A 37 -17.61 -3.01 0.37
C ASN A 37 -19.07 -2.58 0.20
N LEU A 38 -19.37 -1.75 -0.81
CA LEU A 38 -20.71 -1.30 -1.15
C LEU A 38 -21.28 -2.10 -2.33
N ASN A 39 -22.60 -2.00 -2.52
CA ASN A 39 -23.30 -2.76 -3.56
C ASN A 39 -23.16 -2.15 -4.96
N ASP A 40 -23.30 -0.83 -5.06
CA ASP A 40 -23.49 -0.09 -6.31
C ASP A 40 -22.53 1.11 -6.46
N LYS A 41 -21.65 1.33 -5.49
CA LYS A 41 -20.70 2.45 -5.45
C LYS A 41 -19.27 1.98 -5.27
N PHE A 42 -18.31 2.87 -5.53
CA PHE A 42 -16.91 2.58 -5.24
C PHE A 42 -16.68 2.54 -3.73
N GLY A 43 -15.80 1.64 -3.33
CA GLY A 43 -15.43 1.39 -1.95
C GLY A 43 -13.97 0.99 -1.90
N GLY A 44 -13.58 0.33 -0.83
CA GLY A 44 -12.17 0.05 -0.59
C GLY A 44 -11.93 -0.91 0.54
N HIS A 45 -10.66 -1.21 0.78
CA HIS A 45 -10.28 -2.04 1.92
C HIS A 45 -10.44 -1.27 3.23
N ILE A 46 -10.70 -2.00 4.31
CA ILE A 46 -10.59 -1.45 5.66
C ILE A 46 -9.12 -1.32 6.05
N THR A 47 -8.77 -0.24 6.73
CA THR A 47 -7.45 -0.11 7.37
C THR A 47 -7.48 -0.82 8.72
N LEU A 48 -6.68 -1.89 8.85
CA LEU A 48 -6.48 -2.58 10.12
C LEU A 48 -5.56 -1.76 11.02
N LYS A 49 -5.66 -1.93 12.35
CA LYS A 49 -4.77 -1.27 13.32
C LYS A 49 -3.29 -1.44 12.97
N ARG A 50 -2.88 -2.67 12.62
CA ARG A 50 -1.49 -3.04 12.22
C ARG A 50 -1.22 -2.89 10.74
N SER A 51 -2.01 -2.11 10.03
CA SER A 51 -1.71 -1.65 8.67
C SER A 51 -1.98 -0.15 8.52
N SER A 52 -2.05 0.58 9.63
CA SER A 52 -2.47 1.99 9.65
C SER A 52 -1.33 2.98 9.39
N PHE A 53 -0.15 2.50 8.98
CA PHE A 53 1.05 3.27 8.66
C PHE A 53 1.84 2.60 7.53
N THR A 54 2.60 3.39 6.77
CA THR A 54 3.13 2.99 5.45
C THR A 54 3.92 1.69 5.43
N VAL A 55 4.88 1.47 6.34
CA VAL A 55 5.65 0.20 6.34
C VAL A 55 4.75 -1.01 6.57
N ALA A 56 3.76 -0.88 7.45
CA ALA A 56 2.86 -1.95 7.76
C ALA A 56 1.82 -2.22 6.66
N ALA A 57 1.32 -1.15 6.05
CA ALA A 57 0.50 -1.23 4.85
C ALA A 57 1.26 -1.91 3.70
N THR A 58 2.55 -1.61 3.53
CA THR A 58 3.38 -2.20 2.49
C THR A 58 3.60 -3.69 2.74
N VAL A 59 3.99 -4.09 3.96
CA VAL A 59 4.12 -5.51 4.34
C VAL A 59 2.80 -6.25 4.14
N GLY A 60 1.67 -5.64 4.52
CA GLY A 60 0.35 -6.22 4.26
C GLY A 60 0.09 -6.41 2.76
N THR A 61 0.39 -5.40 1.94
CA THR A 61 0.13 -5.41 0.50
C THR A 61 0.93 -6.49 -0.21
N ILE A 62 2.23 -6.58 0.06
CA ILE A 62 3.13 -7.42 -0.73
C ILE A 62 3.42 -8.77 -0.07
N CYS A 63 3.18 -8.93 1.23
CA CYS A 63 3.42 -10.20 1.92
C CYS A 63 2.14 -10.84 2.48
N GLY A 64 1.05 -10.09 2.63
CA GLY A 64 -0.21 -10.63 3.19
C GLY A 64 -0.12 -11.00 4.68
N TYR A 65 0.79 -10.36 5.43
CA TYR A 65 0.98 -10.54 6.87
C TYR A 65 0.79 -9.21 7.62
N PRO A 66 0.34 -9.24 8.90
CA PRO A 66 0.41 -8.05 9.74
C PRO A 66 1.87 -7.69 10.01
N TYR A 67 2.15 -6.38 10.13
CA TYR A 67 3.49 -5.93 10.49
C TYR A 67 3.87 -6.35 11.91
N LEU A 68 5.07 -6.93 12.05
CA LEU A 68 5.67 -7.36 13.30
C LEU A 68 6.79 -6.38 13.70
N ASP A 69 7.96 -6.56 13.11
CA ASP A 69 9.12 -5.67 13.14
C ASP A 69 10.14 -6.06 12.05
N GLU A 70 11.22 -5.29 11.92
CA GLU A 70 12.24 -5.48 10.87
C GLU A 70 12.97 -6.84 10.93
N SER A 71 13.06 -7.48 12.11
CA SER A 71 13.78 -8.76 12.25
C SER A 71 13.12 -9.95 11.53
N PHE A 72 11.95 -9.71 10.95
CA PHE A 72 11.19 -10.70 10.19
C PHE A 72 11.29 -10.53 8.68
N TYR A 73 11.80 -9.43 8.17
CA TYR A 73 11.75 -9.16 6.72
C TYR A 73 12.35 -10.32 5.92
N GLU A 74 13.56 -10.77 6.26
CA GLU A 74 14.21 -11.91 5.60
C GLU A 74 13.47 -13.25 5.77
N LYS A 75 12.57 -13.37 6.76
CA LYS A 75 11.79 -14.59 7.03
C LYS A 75 10.44 -14.59 6.32
N MET A 76 10.00 -13.46 5.79
CA MET A 76 8.72 -13.33 5.12
C MET A 76 8.83 -13.77 3.66
N HIS A 77 7.90 -14.61 3.21
CA HIS A 77 7.78 -14.94 1.80
C HIS A 77 6.76 -14.01 1.15
N CYS A 78 7.24 -13.08 0.33
CA CYS A 78 6.46 -11.97 -0.21
C CYS A 78 6.39 -12.03 -1.75
N LEU A 79 5.52 -11.20 -2.33
CA LEU A 79 5.36 -10.96 -3.76
C LEU A 79 6.68 -10.83 -4.51
N PRO A 80 7.64 -9.99 -4.06
CA PRO A 80 8.87 -9.80 -4.83
C PRO A 80 9.71 -11.07 -4.90
N SER A 81 9.80 -11.86 -3.82
CA SER A 81 10.49 -13.16 -3.83
C SER A 81 9.89 -14.12 -4.87
N ILE A 82 8.55 -14.18 -4.97
CA ILE A 82 7.88 -15.00 -6.00
C ILE A 82 8.20 -14.48 -7.39
N LEU A 83 8.12 -13.16 -7.62
CA LEU A 83 8.39 -12.58 -8.94
C LEU A 83 9.86 -12.78 -9.36
N HIS A 84 10.80 -12.66 -8.43
CA HIS A 84 12.21 -12.98 -8.64
C HIS A 84 12.40 -14.43 -9.12
N ASP A 85 11.75 -15.40 -8.48
CA ASP A 85 11.81 -16.82 -8.87
C ASP A 85 11.25 -17.07 -10.29
N PHE A 86 10.37 -16.19 -10.77
CA PHE A 86 9.83 -16.19 -12.13
C PHE A 86 10.62 -15.29 -13.10
N GLY A 87 11.79 -14.77 -12.70
CA GLY A 87 12.71 -14.04 -13.56
C GLY A 87 12.33 -12.57 -13.81
N TYR A 88 11.52 -11.97 -12.93
CA TYR A 88 11.21 -10.54 -13.01
C TYR A 88 12.39 -9.69 -12.55
N GLU A 89 12.59 -8.56 -13.22
CA GLU A 89 13.44 -7.46 -12.72
C GLU A 89 12.66 -6.63 -11.71
N LEU A 90 13.23 -6.43 -10.52
CA LEU A 90 12.53 -5.88 -9.36
C LEU A 90 13.10 -4.54 -8.96
N HIS A 91 12.32 -3.47 -9.17
CA HIS A 91 12.73 -2.11 -8.87
C HIS A 91 11.82 -1.46 -7.82
N MET A 92 12.39 -0.61 -6.98
CA MET A 92 11.63 0.24 -6.07
C MET A 92 12.16 1.66 -6.13
N ILE A 93 11.25 2.63 -6.05
CA ILE A 93 11.63 4.04 -5.93
C ILE A 93 10.86 4.75 -4.81
N LYS A 94 11.60 5.51 -4.00
CA LYS A 94 11.07 6.32 -2.91
C LYS A 94 11.85 7.62 -2.77
N GLY A 95 11.12 8.72 -2.52
CA GLY A 95 11.69 10.06 -2.30
C GLY A 95 12.36 10.30 -0.94
N THR A 96 12.83 9.26 -0.24
CA THR A 96 13.43 9.37 1.11
C THR A 96 14.69 8.52 1.23
N SER A 97 15.35 8.53 2.39
CA SER A 97 16.42 7.57 2.70
C SER A 97 15.87 6.15 2.94
N ILE A 98 16.76 5.15 2.90
CA ILE A 98 16.42 3.74 3.16
C ILE A 98 15.89 3.50 4.58
N THR A 99 16.34 4.32 5.55
CA THR A 99 16.00 4.18 6.97
C THR A 99 14.68 4.87 7.34
N ASP A 100 14.16 5.73 6.47
CA ASP A 100 12.92 6.47 6.72
C ASP A 100 11.75 5.47 6.88
N TRP A 101 11.28 5.36 8.12
CA TRP A 101 10.25 4.42 8.59
C TRP A 101 10.53 2.94 8.31
N GLY A 102 11.78 2.56 8.00
CA GLY A 102 12.18 1.18 7.77
C GLY A 102 11.61 0.54 6.49
N VAL A 103 10.87 1.29 5.66
CA VAL A 103 10.25 0.78 4.43
C VAL A 103 11.32 0.28 3.46
N GLY A 104 12.35 1.08 3.21
CA GLY A 104 13.42 0.72 2.26
C GLY A 104 14.17 -0.55 2.66
N ARG A 105 14.34 -0.81 3.97
CA ARG A 105 14.95 -2.04 4.48
C ARG A 105 14.12 -3.29 4.18
N MET A 106 12.80 -3.16 4.16
CA MET A 106 11.93 -4.27 3.75
C MET A 106 12.23 -4.65 2.30
N PHE A 107 12.28 -3.69 1.36
CA PHE A 107 12.59 -3.98 -0.04
C PHE A 107 14.00 -4.55 -0.21
N ALA A 108 14.99 -4.04 0.54
CA ALA A 108 16.34 -4.58 0.53
C ALA A 108 16.42 -6.06 0.96
N ALA A 109 15.48 -6.53 1.78
CA ALA A 109 15.41 -7.92 2.22
C ALA A 109 14.69 -8.87 1.24
N HIS A 110 14.13 -8.37 0.14
CA HIS A 110 13.26 -9.14 -0.77
C HIS A 110 13.71 -9.12 -2.24
N HIS A 111 15.03 -9.27 -2.49
CA HIS A 111 15.61 -9.49 -3.82
C HIS A 111 15.37 -8.37 -4.86
N PHE A 112 15.21 -7.12 -4.43
CA PHE A 112 15.14 -6.00 -5.38
C PHE A 112 16.51 -5.77 -6.03
N ASP A 113 16.53 -5.76 -7.36
CA ASP A 113 17.70 -5.48 -8.18
C ASP A 113 18.11 -4.01 -8.08
N ASN A 114 17.14 -3.12 -7.90
CA ASN A 114 17.37 -1.68 -7.78
C ASN A 114 16.48 -1.01 -6.73
N LEU A 115 17.11 -0.24 -5.83
CA LEU A 115 16.43 0.62 -4.85
C LEU A 115 16.82 2.07 -5.11
N THR A 116 15.96 2.82 -5.78
CA THR A 116 16.19 4.24 -6.07
C THR A 116 15.68 5.11 -4.92
N LEU A 117 16.58 5.79 -4.22
CA LEU A 117 16.31 6.59 -3.03
C LEU A 117 16.52 8.08 -3.28
N LYS A 118 16.25 8.93 -2.27
CA LYS A 118 16.37 10.39 -2.42
C LYS A 118 17.71 10.87 -2.97
N ASP A 119 18.81 10.24 -2.58
CA ASP A 119 20.16 10.67 -2.96
C ASP A 119 20.51 10.23 -4.39
N ASP A 120 19.84 9.22 -4.94
CA ASP A 120 19.94 8.81 -6.35
C ASP A 120 19.11 9.72 -7.27
N ILE A 121 18.07 10.35 -6.72
CA ILE A 121 17.17 11.26 -7.44
C ILE A 121 17.74 12.68 -7.43
N VAL A 122 18.16 13.17 -6.27
CA VAL A 122 18.81 14.47 -6.10
C VAL A 122 20.09 14.29 -5.29
N PRO A 123 21.26 14.15 -5.96
CA PRO A 123 22.53 13.97 -5.28
C PRO A 123 22.83 15.09 -4.29
N ASN A 124 23.29 14.73 -3.09
CA ASN A 124 23.62 15.64 -1.99
C ASN A 124 22.43 16.49 -1.49
N THR A 125 21.19 16.04 -1.69
CA THR A 125 20.03 16.73 -1.14
C THR A 125 20.07 16.79 0.39
N LYS A 126 19.80 17.98 0.93
CA LYS A 126 19.62 18.20 2.38
C LYS A 126 18.19 17.93 2.84
N GLU A 127 17.27 17.76 1.89
CA GLU A 127 15.88 17.45 2.19
C GLU A 127 15.79 15.99 2.67
N ASN A 128 15.01 15.78 3.73
CA ASN A 128 14.70 14.41 4.19
C ASN A 128 13.76 13.72 3.20
N TRP A 129 12.81 14.49 2.66
CA TRP A 129 11.69 14.04 1.83
C TRP A 129 11.65 14.86 0.54
N LEU A 130 11.68 14.18 -0.60
CA LEU A 130 11.54 14.80 -1.92
C LEU A 130 10.07 14.91 -2.30
N ASN A 131 9.72 15.99 -3.00
CA ASN A 131 8.39 16.14 -3.59
C ASN A 131 8.20 15.14 -4.74
N ASP A 132 6.96 14.68 -4.93
CA ASP A 132 6.64 13.61 -5.88
C ASP A 132 6.98 13.96 -7.32
N HIS A 133 6.90 15.23 -7.73
CA HIS A 133 7.28 15.61 -9.10
C HIS A 133 8.72 15.20 -9.46
N LEU A 134 9.65 15.16 -8.50
CA LEU A 134 11.03 14.70 -8.71
C LEU A 134 11.08 13.17 -8.82
N THR A 135 10.37 12.47 -7.95
CA THR A 135 10.35 11.00 -7.92
C THR A 135 9.66 10.44 -9.16
N TRP A 136 8.55 11.05 -9.62
CA TRP A 136 7.86 10.69 -10.86
C TRP A 136 8.73 10.88 -12.12
N MET A 137 9.53 11.95 -12.19
CA MET A 137 10.48 12.11 -13.28
C MET A 137 11.48 10.96 -13.31
N LYS A 138 12.08 10.63 -12.16
CA LYS A 138 13.04 9.54 -12.07
C LYS A 138 12.41 8.17 -12.35
N TYR A 139 11.16 7.97 -11.93
CA TYR A 139 10.44 6.72 -12.16
C TYR A 139 10.21 6.45 -13.65
N ARG A 140 9.90 7.48 -14.44
CA ARG A 140 9.79 7.33 -15.90
C ARG A 140 11.12 6.94 -16.54
N GLU A 141 12.23 7.56 -16.13
CA GLU A 141 13.57 7.17 -16.61
C GLU A 141 13.91 5.70 -16.28
N ASP A 142 13.49 5.24 -15.10
CA ASP A 142 13.72 3.87 -14.65
C ASP A 142 12.89 2.87 -15.47
N LEU A 143 11.60 3.16 -15.67
CA LEU A 143 10.72 2.35 -16.51
C LEU A 143 11.10 2.35 -17.99
N ASP A 144 11.67 3.44 -18.53
CA ASP A 144 12.24 3.48 -19.88
C ASP A 144 13.40 2.51 -20.06
N LYS A 145 14.15 2.23 -18.98
CA LYS A 145 15.21 1.22 -18.99
C LYS A 145 14.63 -0.16 -18.85
N LEU A 146 13.75 -0.38 -17.87
CA LEU A 146 13.07 -1.67 -17.64
C LEU A 146 12.33 -2.14 -18.90
N GLY A 147 11.61 -1.24 -19.57
CA GLY A 147 10.89 -1.53 -20.81
C GLY A 147 11.75 -1.96 -21.99
N LYS A 148 13.07 -1.77 -21.92
CA LYS A 148 14.05 -2.23 -22.93
C LYS A 148 14.73 -3.53 -22.51
N LEU A 149 14.58 -3.94 -21.26
CA LEU A 149 15.00 -5.27 -20.82
C LEU A 149 13.97 -6.23 -21.40
N ASN A 150 14.41 -7.22 -22.19
CA ASN A 150 13.55 -8.29 -22.68
C ASN A 150 13.18 -9.28 -21.55
N LYS A 151 12.69 -8.75 -20.42
CA LYS A 151 12.33 -9.45 -19.19
C LYS A 151 11.05 -8.83 -18.61
N PRO A 152 10.20 -9.61 -17.92
CA PRO A 152 9.13 -9.03 -17.13
C PRO A 152 9.73 -8.19 -15.98
N PHE A 153 9.00 -7.19 -15.51
CA PHE A 153 9.45 -6.35 -14.40
C PHE A 153 8.32 -6.09 -13.40
N TYR A 154 8.72 -5.84 -12.16
CA TYR A 154 7.86 -5.30 -11.11
C TYR A 154 8.53 -4.05 -10.57
N SER A 155 7.81 -2.92 -10.62
CA SER A 155 8.30 -1.67 -10.07
C SER A 155 7.34 -1.11 -9.03
N HIS A 156 7.87 -0.82 -7.84
CA HIS A 156 7.09 -0.28 -6.73
C HIS A 156 7.40 1.21 -6.53
N PHE A 157 6.37 2.05 -6.61
CA PHE A 157 6.52 3.50 -6.52
C PHE A 157 5.80 4.05 -5.27
N PHE A 158 6.53 4.82 -4.45
CA PHE A 158 5.96 5.52 -3.30
C PHE A 158 5.68 6.99 -3.61
N THR A 159 4.44 7.41 -3.36
CA THR A 159 4.07 8.84 -3.29
C THR A 159 4.29 9.36 -1.87
N LEU A 160 4.54 10.67 -1.74
CA LEU A 160 4.83 11.32 -0.47
C LEU A 160 4.11 12.66 -0.31
N ASP A 161 3.74 13.35 -1.40
CA ASP A 161 3.20 14.71 -1.31
C ASP A 161 1.91 14.77 -0.48
N SER A 162 1.11 13.70 -0.50
CA SER A 162 -0.13 13.60 0.29
C SER A 162 0.07 13.27 1.77
N HIS A 163 1.32 13.13 2.26
CA HIS A 163 1.60 12.97 3.68
C HIS A 163 1.15 14.21 4.45
N GLU A 164 0.29 13.99 5.45
CA GLU A 164 -0.34 15.03 6.29
C GLU A 164 0.71 15.99 6.90
N PRO A 165 0.51 17.33 6.88
CA PRO A 165 -0.64 18.11 6.36
C PRO A 165 -0.77 18.26 4.84
N GLY A 166 0.10 17.62 4.06
CA GLY A 166 0.33 17.82 2.63
C GLY A 166 1.62 18.61 2.39
N MET A 167 2.43 18.16 1.43
CA MET A 167 3.64 18.85 1.01
C MET A 167 3.32 19.96 0.00
N LYS A 168 4.04 21.08 0.10
CA LYS A 168 3.90 22.19 -0.84
C LYS A 168 4.71 21.89 -2.10
N CYS A 169 4.02 21.64 -3.21
CA CYS A 169 4.63 21.51 -4.52
C CYS A 169 4.14 22.63 -5.46
N PRO A 170 5.06 23.24 -6.25
CA PRO A 170 4.74 24.41 -7.07
C PRO A 170 3.77 24.10 -8.23
N TYR A 171 3.69 22.84 -8.64
CA TYR A 171 2.81 22.35 -9.71
C TYR A 171 1.41 21.95 -9.21
N CYS A 172 1.19 21.97 -7.89
CA CYS A 172 -0.08 21.58 -7.32
C CYS A 172 -1.12 22.72 -7.34
N PRO A 173 -2.42 22.37 -7.30
CA PRO A 173 -3.47 23.34 -7.04
C PRO A 173 -3.27 24.09 -5.71
N LYS A 174 -3.88 25.27 -5.59
CA LYS A 174 -3.71 26.16 -4.43
C LYS A 174 -5.05 26.74 -3.92
N ASP A 175 -6.15 26.19 -4.41
CA ASP A 175 -7.52 26.66 -4.20
C ASP A 175 -8.30 25.88 -3.12
N GLY A 176 -7.73 24.81 -2.57
CA GLY A 176 -8.26 24.08 -1.41
C GLY A 176 -7.37 24.18 -0.17
N THR A 177 -7.65 23.35 0.84
CA THR A 177 -6.73 23.16 1.97
C THR A 177 -5.40 22.53 1.52
N VAL A 178 -4.34 22.63 2.34
CA VAL A 178 -3.03 22.05 2.01
C VAL A 178 -3.13 20.55 1.70
N GLN A 179 -3.91 19.80 2.49
CA GLN A 179 -4.13 18.37 2.27
C GLN A 179 -4.90 18.10 0.98
N GLU A 180 -5.99 18.82 0.70
CA GLU A 180 -6.79 18.63 -0.51
C GLU A 180 -5.99 18.96 -1.78
N ASN A 181 -5.18 20.03 -1.73
CA ASN A 181 -4.29 20.41 -2.81
C ASN A 181 -3.23 19.32 -3.07
N ALA A 182 -2.63 18.75 -2.01
CA ALA A 182 -1.66 17.67 -2.14
C ALA A 182 -2.30 16.38 -2.71
N VAL A 183 -3.50 16.01 -2.24
CA VAL A 183 -4.27 14.86 -2.77
C VAL A 183 -4.56 15.02 -4.27
N ARG A 184 -5.05 16.21 -4.68
CA ARG A 184 -5.27 16.52 -6.10
C ARG A 184 -3.98 16.53 -6.91
N CYS A 185 -2.87 16.88 -6.28
CA CYS A 185 -1.56 16.85 -6.94
C CYS A 185 -1.11 15.43 -7.24
N VAL A 186 -1.29 14.49 -6.30
CA VAL A 186 -1.03 13.07 -6.55
C VAL A 186 -1.90 12.55 -7.69
N ASP A 187 -3.19 12.90 -7.74
CA ASP A 187 -4.10 12.52 -8.85
C ASP A 187 -3.59 13.04 -10.21
N ASN A 188 -3.14 14.30 -10.26
CA ASN A 188 -2.54 14.89 -11.47
C ASN A 188 -1.23 14.21 -11.90
N HIS A 189 -0.37 13.84 -10.94
CA HIS A 189 0.85 13.10 -11.25
C HIS A 189 0.56 11.71 -11.78
N VAL A 190 -0.40 10.99 -11.20
CA VAL A 190 -0.83 9.68 -11.70
C VAL A 190 -1.43 9.82 -13.10
N LYS A 191 -2.25 10.86 -13.35
CA LYS A 191 -2.74 11.16 -14.70
C LYS A 191 -1.60 11.32 -15.70
N SER A 192 -0.66 12.21 -15.39
CA SER A 192 0.48 12.48 -16.26
C SER A 192 1.34 11.24 -16.51
N PHE A 193 1.53 10.42 -15.48
CA PHE A 193 2.24 9.15 -15.60
C PHE A 193 1.51 8.18 -16.52
N MET A 194 0.20 7.97 -16.32
CA MET A 194 -0.58 7.03 -17.13
C MET A 194 -0.74 7.50 -18.57
N GLU A 195 -0.80 8.81 -18.83
CA GLU A 195 -0.78 9.39 -20.18
C GLU A 195 0.56 9.11 -20.87
N TRP A 196 1.69 9.34 -20.19
CA TRP A 196 3.01 8.98 -20.70
C TRP A 196 3.20 7.47 -20.91
N ALA A 197 2.64 6.66 -20.00
CA ALA A 197 2.76 5.22 -20.05
C ALA A 197 2.09 4.65 -21.31
N LYS A 198 1.00 5.25 -21.80
CA LYS A 198 0.29 4.82 -23.03
C LYS A 198 1.17 4.79 -24.27
N ASP A 199 2.20 5.63 -24.31
CA ASP A 199 3.13 5.71 -25.43
C ASP A 199 4.24 4.64 -25.35
N GLN A 200 4.27 3.85 -24.27
CA GLN A 200 5.31 2.84 -24.03
C GLN A 200 4.90 1.47 -24.57
N SER A 201 5.86 0.74 -25.15
CA SER A 201 5.64 -0.58 -25.75
C SER A 201 5.13 -1.64 -24.75
N TRP A 202 5.41 -1.47 -23.46
CA TRP A 202 5.00 -2.38 -22.39
C TRP A 202 3.61 -2.07 -21.81
N TYR A 203 2.98 -0.93 -22.15
CA TYR A 203 1.75 -0.45 -21.51
C TYR A 203 0.60 -1.48 -21.50
N ASN A 204 0.32 -2.05 -22.68
CA ASN A 204 -0.79 -3.00 -22.85
C ASN A 204 -0.54 -4.34 -22.15
N ASN A 205 0.71 -4.64 -21.79
CA ASN A 205 1.11 -5.88 -21.11
C ASN A 205 1.57 -5.59 -19.66
N THR A 206 1.05 -4.52 -19.06
CA THR A 206 1.41 -4.11 -17.70
C THR A 206 0.15 -3.95 -16.86
N LEU A 207 0.09 -4.71 -15.77
CA LEU A 207 -0.88 -4.50 -14.69
C LEU A 207 -0.47 -3.28 -13.88
N PHE A 208 -1.34 -2.26 -13.80
CA PHE A 208 -1.14 -1.14 -12.88
C PHE A 208 -2.02 -1.31 -11.65
N VAL A 209 -1.40 -1.27 -10.47
CA VAL A 209 -2.08 -1.40 -9.17
C VAL A 209 -1.93 -0.08 -8.42
N LEU A 210 -3.03 0.66 -8.29
CA LEU A 210 -3.07 1.94 -7.57
C LEU A 210 -3.89 1.75 -6.30
N VAL A 211 -3.20 1.78 -5.14
CA VAL A 211 -3.82 1.52 -3.84
C VAL A 211 -3.42 2.59 -2.83
N GLY A 212 -4.35 2.95 -1.95
CA GLY A 212 -4.01 3.71 -0.75
C GLY A 212 -3.33 2.83 0.28
N ASP A 213 -2.30 3.32 0.96
CA ASP A 213 -1.62 2.59 2.03
C ASP A 213 -2.40 2.66 3.35
N HIS A 214 -2.79 3.86 3.80
CA HIS A 214 -3.59 4.07 4.98
C HIS A 214 -4.45 5.36 4.92
N LEU A 215 -5.34 5.50 5.90
CA LEU A 215 -6.20 6.68 6.07
C LEU A 215 -5.41 7.85 6.67
N VAL A 216 -5.80 9.08 6.32
CA VAL A 216 -5.29 10.31 6.97
C VAL A 216 -5.77 10.35 8.44
N ARG A 217 -4.90 10.70 9.37
CA ARG A 217 -5.13 10.64 10.82
C ARG A 217 -5.58 11.97 11.39
N GLY A 218 -5.07 13.08 10.85
CA GLY A 218 -5.34 14.43 11.34
C GLY A 218 -6.40 15.21 10.57
N PHE A 219 -6.41 16.53 10.81
CA PHE A 219 -7.11 17.56 10.03
C PHE A 219 -8.63 17.41 9.92
N GLY A 220 -9.29 16.79 10.90
CA GLY A 220 -10.75 16.71 10.95
C GLY A 220 -11.36 15.66 10.02
N TYR A 221 -10.56 14.87 9.29
CA TYR A 221 -11.07 13.91 8.31
C TYR A 221 -11.83 12.76 8.97
N LYS A 222 -11.36 12.30 10.14
CA LYS A 222 -12.05 11.29 10.93
C LYS A 222 -13.39 11.82 11.44
N GLU A 223 -13.38 13.00 12.04
CA GLU A 223 -14.55 13.68 12.61
C GLU A 223 -15.58 13.98 11.51
N ARG A 224 -15.13 14.44 10.34
CA ARG A 224 -16.00 14.63 9.16
C ARG A 224 -16.65 13.33 8.71
N ALA A 225 -15.91 12.22 8.68
CA ALA A 225 -16.48 10.94 8.30
C ALA A 225 -17.50 10.44 9.34
N GLU A 226 -17.18 10.56 10.63
CA GLU A 226 -18.08 10.20 11.73
C GLU A 226 -19.38 11.02 11.69
N ALA A 227 -19.28 12.34 11.50
CA ALA A 227 -20.44 13.23 11.37
C ALA A 227 -21.34 12.93 10.16
N ASN A 228 -20.81 12.22 9.15
CA ASN A 228 -21.56 11.80 7.97
C ASN A 228 -21.86 10.28 7.96
N HIS A 229 -21.66 9.57 9.07
CA HIS A 229 -21.82 8.12 9.18
C HIS A 229 -21.08 7.34 8.08
N TYR A 230 -19.90 7.80 7.70
CA TYR A 230 -19.12 7.27 6.60
C TYR A 230 -18.04 6.30 7.06
N SER A 231 -18.05 5.09 6.51
CA SER A 231 -16.95 4.12 6.71
C SER A 231 -15.79 4.48 5.78
N ARG A 232 -14.72 5.04 6.34
CA ARG A 232 -13.51 5.39 5.59
C ARG A 232 -12.80 4.15 5.09
N ARG A 233 -12.48 4.13 3.79
CA ARG A 233 -11.76 3.05 3.11
C ARG A 233 -10.65 3.60 2.25
N SER A 234 -9.67 2.77 1.91
CA SER A 234 -8.57 3.14 1.01
C SER A 234 -8.93 2.83 -0.44
N VAL A 235 -8.51 3.69 -1.38
CA VAL A 235 -8.75 3.48 -2.82
C VAL A 235 -8.05 2.22 -3.31
N ASN A 236 -8.65 1.55 -4.31
CA ASN A 236 -8.07 0.38 -4.96
C ASN A 236 -8.46 0.33 -6.45
N ILE A 237 -7.46 0.18 -7.32
CA ILE A 237 -7.62 0.13 -8.77
C ILE A 237 -6.63 -0.90 -9.30
N PHE A 238 -7.14 -1.89 -10.04
CA PHE A 238 -6.38 -2.85 -10.82
C PHE A 238 -6.68 -2.58 -12.29
N TYR A 239 -5.80 -1.87 -12.97
CA TYR A 239 -5.95 -1.49 -14.37
C TYR A 239 -5.15 -2.45 -15.26
N HIS A 240 -5.75 -2.93 -16.35
CA HIS A 240 -5.22 -4.04 -17.16
C HIS A 240 -5.07 -5.35 -16.38
N SER A 241 -6.08 -5.70 -15.56
CA SER A 241 -6.13 -7.02 -14.92
C SER A 241 -6.40 -8.11 -15.97
N GLU A 242 -5.59 -9.17 -15.97
CA GLU A 242 -5.71 -10.35 -16.85
C GLU A 242 -7.00 -11.13 -16.61
N ILE A 243 -7.54 -11.03 -15.40
CA ILE A 243 -8.75 -11.74 -14.98
C ILE A 243 -9.82 -10.77 -14.49
N LYS A 244 -11.08 -11.21 -14.58
CA LYS A 244 -12.24 -10.50 -14.01
C LYS A 244 -12.72 -11.20 -12.73
N PRO A 245 -13.16 -10.46 -11.72
CA PRO A 245 -13.56 -11.06 -10.44
C PRO A 245 -14.92 -11.73 -10.55
N LEU A 246 -15.13 -12.82 -9.79
CA LEU A 246 -16.46 -13.44 -9.66
C LEU A 246 -17.44 -12.55 -8.89
N LYS A 247 -16.93 -11.78 -7.91
CA LYS A 247 -17.69 -10.82 -7.10
C LYS A 247 -16.82 -9.65 -6.67
N ALA A 248 -17.11 -8.45 -7.19
CA ALA A 248 -16.37 -7.23 -6.89
C ALA A 248 -17.03 -6.33 -5.83
N THR A 249 -18.34 -6.43 -5.62
CA THR A 249 -19.13 -5.58 -4.71
C THR A 249 -19.56 -6.35 -3.47
N ASN A 250 -19.96 -5.64 -2.40
CA ASN A 250 -20.29 -6.24 -1.10
C ASN A 250 -19.20 -7.20 -0.60
N ARG A 251 -17.94 -6.76 -0.72
CA ARG A 251 -16.74 -7.46 -0.25
C ARG A 251 -16.16 -6.73 0.95
N GLU A 252 -15.93 -7.46 2.04
CA GLU A 252 -15.16 -6.93 3.17
C GLU A 252 -13.74 -7.49 3.09
N TYR A 253 -12.74 -6.61 3.02
CA TYR A 253 -11.35 -7.03 2.83
C TYR A 253 -10.39 -5.99 3.39
N SER A 254 -9.13 -6.39 3.53
CA SER A 254 -8.04 -5.57 4.07
C SER A 254 -6.86 -5.52 3.09
N ILE A 255 -5.87 -4.72 3.42
CA ILE A 255 -4.63 -4.65 2.65
C ILE A 255 -3.88 -6.01 2.55
N LEU A 256 -4.13 -6.92 3.50
CA LEU A 256 -3.53 -8.26 3.52
C LEU A 256 -3.95 -9.09 2.31
N ASP A 257 -5.14 -8.83 1.77
CA ASP A 257 -5.72 -9.56 0.65
C ASP A 257 -5.06 -9.19 -0.70
N TYR A 258 -4.29 -8.09 -0.75
CA TYR A 258 -3.65 -7.67 -1.99
C TYR A 258 -2.51 -8.55 -2.46
N PHE A 259 -1.79 -9.22 -1.56
CA PHE A 259 -0.69 -10.08 -1.98
C PHE A 259 -1.13 -11.16 -3.00
N PRO A 260 -2.07 -12.06 -2.68
CA PRO A 260 -2.56 -13.02 -3.67
C PRO A 260 -3.37 -12.34 -4.79
N THR A 261 -4.03 -11.22 -4.53
CA THR A 261 -4.87 -10.54 -5.54
C THR A 261 -4.04 -9.91 -6.66
N ILE A 262 -2.87 -9.32 -6.34
CA ILE A 262 -1.95 -8.75 -7.33
C ILE A 262 -1.40 -9.86 -8.25
N LEU A 263 -0.95 -10.98 -7.67
CA LEU A 263 -0.50 -12.14 -8.44
C LEU A 263 -1.60 -12.68 -9.36
N ALA A 264 -2.83 -12.83 -8.85
CA ALA A 264 -3.95 -13.31 -9.64
C ALA A 264 -4.29 -12.33 -10.79
N ALA A 265 -4.30 -11.03 -10.52
CA ALA A 265 -4.52 -9.98 -11.52
C ALA A 265 -3.45 -9.98 -12.62
N ALA A 266 -2.22 -10.40 -12.30
CA ALA A 266 -1.12 -10.58 -13.24
C ALA A 266 -1.14 -11.96 -13.94
N GLY A 267 -2.19 -12.77 -13.75
CA GLY A 267 -2.38 -14.05 -14.44
C GLY A 267 -1.81 -15.28 -13.72
N PHE A 268 -1.23 -15.15 -12.53
CA PHE A 268 -0.72 -16.29 -11.77
C PHE A 268 -1.86 -17.14 -11.18
N LYS A 269 -1.71 -18.46 -11.24
CA LYS A 269 -2.67 -19.40 -10.62
C LYS A 269 -2.26 -19.71 -9.18
N ILE A 270 -3.06 -19.25 -8.22
CA ILE A 270 -2.81 -19.46 -6.79
C ILE A 270 -3.62 -20.64 -6.28
N LYS A 271 -2.92 -21.65 -5.75
CA LYS A 271 -3.57 -22.82 -5.16
C LYS A 271 -4.43 -22.40 -3.96
N LYS A 272 -5.71 -22.76 -3.96
CA LYS A 272 -6.70 -22.43 -2.91
C LYS A 272 -6.96 -20.92 -2.72
N ASP A 273 -6.59 -20.08 -3.69
CA ASP A 273 -6.90 -18.65 -3.70
C ASP A 273 -6.42 -17.89 -2.45
N GLN A 274 -5.30 -18.31 -1.85
CA GLN A 274 -4.82 -17.74 -0.60
C GLN A 274 -3.29 -17.82 -0.49
N LEU A 275 -2.66 -16.73 -0.07
CA LEU A 275 -1.24 -16.65 0.30
C LEU A 275 -1.13 -15.79 1.56
N GLY A 276 -0.34 -16.24 2.54
CA GLY A 276 -0.35 -15.64 3.87
C GLY A 276 -1.75 -15.66 4.50
N VAL A 277 -2.14 -14.54 5.12
CA VAL A 277 -3.50 -14.34 5.64
C VAL A 277 -4.46 -13.90 4.53
N GLY A 278 -3.94 -13.29 3.47
CA GLY A 278 -4.71 -12.71 2.38
C GLY A 278 -5.41 -13.73 1.49
N VAL A 279 -6.59 -13.35 0.99
CA VAL A 279 -7.37 -14.13 0.02
C VAL A 279 -7.42 -13.40 -1.32
N ASN A 280 -7.27 -14.15 -2.42
CA ASN A 280 -7.43 -13.62 -3.77
C ASN A 280 -8.86 -13.08 -3.96
N LEU A 281 -8.99 -11.76 -4.13
CA LEU A 281 -10.29 -11.09 -4.27
C LEU A 281 -11.00 -11.41 -5.59
N PHE A 282 -10.29 -11.90 -6.61
CA PHE A 282 -10.93 -12.35 -7.85
C PHE A 282 -11.71 -13.66 -7.70
N SER A 283 -11.41 -14.44 -6.66
CA SER A 283 -12.12 -15.68 -6.33
C SER A 283 -13.45 -15.42 -5.60
N ASN A 284 -14.23 -16.48 -5.41
CA ASN A 284 -15.44 -16.47 -4.57
C ASN A 284 -15.16 -16.81 -3.10
N LYS A 285 -13.88 -16.99 -2.73
CA LYS A 285 -13.49 -17.34 -1.37
C LYS A 285 -13.69 -16.13 -0.46
N LYS A 286 -14.28 -16.38 0.71
CA LYS A 286 -14.43 -15.36 1.74
C LYS A 286 -13.06 -14.94 2.26
N THR A 287 -12.85 -13.64 2.40
CA THR A 287 -11.66 -13.11 3.09
C THR A 287 -11.73 -13.44 4.58
N LYS A 288 -10.61 -13.29 5.29
CA LYS A 288 -10.62 -13.45 6.75
C LYS A 288 -11.45 -12.38 7.46
N LEU A 289 -11.62 -11.23 6.83
CA LEU A 289 -12.51 -10.20 7.35
C LEU A 289 -13.99 -10.59 7.16
N GLU A 290 -14.35 -11.17 6.02
CA GLU A 290 -15.71 -11.69 5.75
C GLU A 290 -16.06 -12.90 6.62
N GLU A 291 -15.07 -13.72 7.00
CA GLU A 291 -15.27 -14.90 7.86
C GLU A 291 -15.40 -14.54 9.34
N TYR A 292 -14.54 -13.67 9.87
CA TYR A 292 -14.41 -13.44 11.31
C TYR A 292 -14.97 -12.09 11.79
N GLY A 293 -15.17 -11.14 10.89
CA GLY A 293 -15.41 -9.75 11.24
C GLY A 293 -14.16 -9.03 11.73
N LEU A 294 -14.25 -7.69 11.82
CA LEU A 294 -13.09 -6.83 12.11
C LEU A 294 -12.47 -7.08 13.48
N ASP A 295 -13.28 -7.11 14.54
CA ASP A 295 -12.77 -7.17 15.91
C ASP A 295 -12.06 -8.50 16.19
N THR A 296 -12.67 -9.61 15.75
CA THR A 296 -12.09 -10.95 15.86
C THR A 296 -10.79 -11.04 15.07
N LEU A 297 -10.78 -10.56 13.82
CA LEU A 297 -9.57 -10.61 12.99
C LEU A 297 -8.43 -9.81 13.64
N GLN A 298 -8.69 -8.57 14.08
CA GLN A 298 -7.66 -7.75 14.73
C GLN A 298 -7.15 -8.39 16.02
N THR A 299 -8.04 -8.96 16.83
CA THR A 299 -7.67 -9.67 18.07
C THR A 299 -6.78 -10.87 17.78
N ASN A 300 -7.12 -11.67 16.76
CA ASN A 300 -6.33 -12.82 16.34
C ASN A 300 -4.94 -12.40 15.86
N LEU A 301 -4.86 -11.37 15.01
CA LEU A 301 -3.59 -10.85 14.52
C LEU A 301 -2.72 -10.39 15.69
N GLU A 302 -3.20 -9.50 16.56
CA GLU A 302 -2.43 -9.01 17.73
C GLU A 302 -1.99 -10.14 18.67
N SER A 303 -2.84 -11.16 18.86
CA SER A 303 -2.48 -12.32 19.69
C SER A 303 -1.33 -13.13 19.09
N THR A 304 -1.33 -13.34 17.77
CA THR A 304 -0.21 -13.98 17.06
C THR A 304 1.08 -13.17 17.17
N ILE A 305 1.01 -11.84 17.05
CA ILE A 305 2.18 -10.97 17.22
C ILE A 305 2.77 -11.12 18.62
N LYS A 306 1.93 -11.02 19.65
CA LYS A 306 2.35 -11.17 21.06
C LYS A 306 3.02 -12.51 21.29
N PHE A 307 2.41 -13.60 20.79
CA PHE A 307 3.00 -14.93 20.89
C PHE A 307 4.39 -14.98 20.25
N TYR A 308 4.55 -14.48 19.03
CA TYR A 308 5.85 -14.55 18.37
C TYR A 308 6.91 -13.69 19.10
N ASN A 309 6.56 -12.47 19.47
CA ASN A 309 7.50 -11.59 20.16
C ASN A 309 7.88 -12.12 21.55
N GLU A 310 6.91 -12.48 22.39
CA GLU A 310 7.15 -12.92 23.77
C GLU A 310 7.74 -14.34 23.83
N ILE A 311 7.26 -15.27 23.00
CA ILE A 311 7.60 -16.71 23.12
C ILE A 311 8.69 -17.11 22.14
N VAL A 312 8.58 -16.74 20.85
CA VAL A 312 9.53 -17.20 19.82
C VAL A 312 10.82 -16.38 19.83
N LEU A 313 10.72 -15.05 19.98
CA LEU A 313 11.88 -14.17 20.01
C LEU A 313 12.37 -13.84 21.42
N GLY A 314 11.63 -14.25 22.46
CA GLY A 314 11.99 -13.95 23.85
C GLY A 314 12.03 -12.45 24.17
N LYS A 315 11.31 -11.62 23.40
CA LYS A 315 11.27 -10.18 23.65
C LYS A 315 10.52 -9.94 24.95
N PRO A 316 11.07 -9.12 25.85
CA PRO A 316 10.40 -8.81 27.10
C PRO A 316 9.09 -8.06 26.85
N LYS A 317 8.13 -8.26 27.76
CA LYS A 317 6.77 -7.73 27.71
C LYS A 317 6.65 -6.21 27.97
N GLU A 318 7.72 -5.46 27.70
CA GLU A 318 8.11 -4.12 28.20
C GLU A 318 9.14 -4.19 29.35
N CYS A 319 10.43 -4.01 29.02
CA CYS A 319 11.38 -3.37 29.93
C CYS A 319 11.60 -1.95 29.39
N ARG A 320 11.60 -0.93 30.25
CA ARG A 320 11.98 0.42 29.85
C ARG A 320 13.42 0.41 29.30
N PHE A 321 13.69 1.26 28.31
CA PHE A 321 15.02 1.45 27.73
C PHE A 321 16.09 1.55 28.84
N ASN A 322 17.02 0.59 28.85
CA ASN A 322 18.23 0.46 29.68
C ASN A 322 18.21 -0.46 30.93
N GLU A 323 17.13 -1.19 31.24
CA GLU A 323 17.19 -2.19 32.31
C GLU A 323 16.75 -3.59 31.80
N PRO A 324 17.50 -4.67 32.11
CA PRO A 324 16.98 -6.02 31.91
C PRO A 324 15.71 -6.21 32.77
N CYS A 325 14.70 -6.93 32.26
CA CYS A 325 13.48 -7.33 33.00
C CYS A 325 13.77 -8.41 34.05
N ILE A 326 14.85 -8.23 34.79
CA ILE A 326 15.29 -9.08 35.89
C ILE A 326 15.67 -8.10 36.99
N ASP A 327 14.85 -8.02 38.04
CA ASP A 327 15.27 -7.38 39.27
C ASP A 327 16.31 -8.31 39.91
N VAL A 328 17.60 -7.99 39.74
CA VAL A 328 18.71 -8.79 40.30
C VAL A 328 18.83 -8.59 41.82
N LYS A 329 17.76 -8.17 42.49
CA LYS A 329 17.62 -8.26 43.94
C LYS A 329 16.94 -9.55 44.36
N ILE A 330 17.50 -10.68 43.92
CA ILE A 330 17.24 -11.98 44.57
C ILE A 330 18.53 -12.39 45.27
N THR A 331 18.56 -11.98 46.55
CA THR A 331 19.05 -12.73 47.72
C THR A 331 20.41 -13.42 47.60
N GLN A 332 21.40 -12.84 48.28
CA GLN A 332 22.35 -13.63 49.06
C GLN A 332 21.54 -14.52 50.02
N MET A 333 21.19 -15.73 49.59
CA MET A 333 20.94 -16.83 50.51
C MET A 333 22.28 -17.53 50.70
N ILE A 334 22.70 -17.54 51.96
CA ILE A 334 23.87 -18.20 52.55
C ILE A 334 23.85 -19.69 52.23
#